data_AF-A0A3M0RXT5-F1
#
_entry.id   AF-A0A3M0RXT5-F1
#
_cell.length_a   1.000
_cell.length_b   1.000
_cell.length_c   1.000
_cell.angle_alpha   90.00
_cell.angle_beta   90.00
_cell.angle_gamma   90.00
#
_symmetry.space_group_name_H-M   'P 1'
#
loop_
_entity.id
_entity.type
_entity.pdbx_description
1 polymer ?
#
loop_
_entity_poly.entity_id
_entity_poly.type
_entity_poly.pdbx_seq_one_letter_code
_entity_poly.pdbx_strand_id
1 'polypeptide(L)'
;MKRIIVIGAKGFIGRYPWNSLLKKGVEVIAVARKIFQKKKKKKKKGRLKKIEILIKKKKNTKKKKKKKKNLKKKKKNLKKKKKKKKRIKKKKKNFFKKKKKKKIYKKKIGGGKIKEKNKN
;
A
#
# COMPACT_ATOMS: atom_id res chain seq x y z
N MET A 1 10.90 -28.48 15.99
CA MET A 1 10.75 -29.56 14.99
C MET A 1 10.84 -29.00 13.57
N LYS A 2 11.79 -29.45 12.73
CA LYS A 2 11.94 -29.00 11.33
C LYS A 2 10.90 -29.70 10.43
N ARG A 3 10.21 -28.94 9.57
CA ARG A 3 9.19 -29.44 8.62
C ARG A 3 9.73 -29.42 7.20
N ILE A 4 9.66 -30.55 6.50
CA ILE A 4 10.19 -30.67 5.12
C ILE A 4 9.04 -30.75 4.13
N ILE A 5 9.11 -29.97 3.05
CA ILE A 5 8.10 -29.97 1.98
C ILE A 5 8.64 -30.77 0.80
N VAL A 6 7.93 -31.82 0.40
CA VAL A 6 8.26 -32.64 -0.76
C VAL A 6 7.23 -32.40 -1.86
N ILE A 7 7.66 -31.77 -2.95
CA ILE A 7 6.84 -31.57 -4.15
C ILE A 7 6.97 -32.81 -5.02
N GLY A 8 5.85 -33.36 -5.50
CA GLY A 8 5.90 -34.58 -6.31
C GLY A 8 6.17 -35.86 -5.52
N ALA A 9 5.87 -35.87 -4.20
CA ALA A 9 6.04 -37.03 -3.32
C ALA A 9 5.36 -38.34 -3.78
N LYS A 10 4.48 -38.27 -4.78
CA LYS A 10 3.84 -39.44 -5.41
C LYS A 10 4.67 -40.07 -6.54
N GLY A 11 5.57 -39.32 -7.17
CA GLY A 11 6.45 -39.81 -8.24
C GLY A 11 7.57 -40.70 -7.70
N PHE A 12 8.23 -41.45 -8.59
CA PHE A 12 9.28 -42.42 -8.24
C PHE A 12 10.37 -41.79 -7.36
N ILE A 13 10.95 -40.68 -7.85
CA ILE A 13 12.01 -39.94 -7.16
C ILE A 13 11.50 -39.29 -5.85
N GLY A 14 10.25 -38.80 -5.84
CA GLY A 14 9.69 -38.10 -4.68
C GLY A 14 9.25 -39.00 -3.52
N ARG A 15 9.01 -40.30 -3.78
CA ARG A 15 8.63 -41.28 -2.73
C ARG A 15 9.79 -41.62 -1.80
N TYR A 16 11.01 -41.66 -2.32
CA TYR A 16 12.21 -42.01 -1.56
C TYR A 16 12.48 -41.04 -0.39
N PRO A 17 12.61 -39.71 -0.60
CA PRO A 17 12.81 -38.77 0.50
C PRO A 17 11.59 -38.70 1.42
N TRP A 18 10.37 -38.86 0.90
CA TRP A 18 9.16 -38.93 1.72
C TRP A 18 9.20 -40.07 2.74
N ASN A 19 9.53 -41.29 2.31
CA ASN A 19 9.58 -42.45 3.19
C ASN A 19 10.77 -42.40 4.16
N SER A 20 11.95 -41.97 3.68
CA SER A 20 13.15 -41.85 4.52
C SER A 20 12.96 -40.83 5.64
N LEU A 21 12.37 -39.68 5.34
CA LEU A 21 12.09 -38.62 6.32
C LEU A 21 11.01 -39.02 7.34
N LEU A 22 9.99 -39.76 6.91
CA LEU A 22 8.98 -40.31 7.84
C LEU A 22 9.59 -41.33 8.80
N LYS A 23 10.50 -42.20 8.34
CA LYS A 23 11.21 -43.18 9.20
C LYS A 23 12.07 -42.47 10.26
N LYS A 24 12.64 -41.31 9.93
CA LYS A 24 13.44 -40.48 10.85
C LYS A 24 12.58 -39.60 11.79
N GLY A 25 11.26 -39.80 11.84
CA GLY A 25 10.36 -39.01 12.71
C GLY A 25 10.17 -37.55 12.28
N VAL A 26 10.56 -37.19 11.06
CA VAL A 26 10.45 -35.82 10.54
C VAL A 26 9.03 -35.55 10.03
N GLU A 27 8.46 -34.39 10.35
CA GLU A 27 7.15 -33.99 9.85
C GLU A 27 7.25 -33.56 8.37
N VAL A 28 6.75 -34.38 7.46
CA VAL A 28 6.82 -34.15 6.01
C VAL A 28 5.47 -33.69 5.44
N ILE A 29 5.49 -32.62 4.63
CA ILE A 29 4.32 -32.08 3.92
C ILE A 29 4.45 -32.44 2.43
N ALA A 30 3.58 -33.32 1.94
CA ALA A 30 3.56 -33.72 0.54
C ALA A 30 2.63 -32.81 -0.27
N VAL A 31 3.12 -32.39 -1.42
CA VAL A 31 2.44 -31.47 -2.32
C VAL A 31 2.30 -32.15 -3.68
N ALA A 32 1.07 -32.47 -4.10
CA ALA A 32 0.76 -33.16 -5.36
C ALA A 32 -0.35 -32.44 -6.16
N ARG A 33 -0.29 -32.54 -7.50
CA ARG A 33 -1.33 -32.03 -8.43
C ARG A 33 -2.57 -32.96 -8.42
N LYS A 34 -3.76 -32.37 -8.62
CA LYS A 34 -5.11 -33.00 -8.54
C LYS A 34 -5.25 -34.31 -9.35
N ILE A 35 -4.54 -34.43 -10.48
CA ILE A 35 -4.76 -35.48 -11.49
C ILE A 35 -4.39 -36.89 -10.97
N PHE A 36 -3.45 -37.03 -10.02
CA PHE A 36 -3.03 -38.33 -9.48
C PHE A 36 -3.76 -38.74 -8.17
N GLN A 37 -4.92 -38.15 -7.87
CA GLN A 37 -5.73 -38.48 -6.70
C GLN A 37 -6.89 -39.45 -7.01
N LYS A 38 -6.69 -40.45 -7.87
CA LYS A 38 -7.61 -41.61 -7.89
C LYS A 38 -7.41 -42.42 -6.59
N LYS A 39 -8.50 -42.53 -5.82
CA LYS A 39 -8.83 -43.48 -4.74
C LYS A 39 -7.67 -44.24 -4.05
N LYS A 40 -7.48 -43.94 -2.75
CA LYS A 40 -7.56 -44.90 -1.62
C LYS A 40 -7.37 -44.11 -0.31
N LYS A 41 -8.46 -43.93 0.45
CA LYS A 41 -8.43 -43.45 1.84
C LYS A 41 -7.87 -44.59 2.71
N LYS A 42 -6.56 -44.64 2.93
CA LYS A 42 -5.98 -45.33 4.10
C LYS A 42 -5.25 -44.28 4.94
N LYS A 43 -5.53 -44.28 6.25
CA LYS A 43 -4.98 -43.34 7.25
C LYS A 43 -3.44 -43.45 7.27
N LYS A 44 -2.72 -42.61 6.51
CA LYS A 44 -1.25 -42.43 6.69
C LYS A 44 -0.99 -41.11 7.41
N LYS A 45 -0.01 -41.11 8.32
CA LYS A 45 0.40 -40.02 9.23
C LYS A 45 0.98 -38.76 8.53
N GLY A 46 0.56 -38.44 7.30
CA GLY A 46 1.08 -37.33 6.50
C GLY A 46 -0.02 -36.36 6.03
N ARG A 47 0.15 -35.06 6.29
CA ARG A 47 -0.79 -34.01 5.86
C ARG A 47 -0.53 -33.60 4.41
N LEU A 48 -1.45 -33.95 3.51
CA LEU A 48 -1.45 -33.49 2.12
C LEU A 48 -2.09 -32.09 2.03
N LYS A 49 -1.29 -31.05 1.74
CA LYS A 49 -1.83 -29.71 1.45
C LYS A 49 -2.15 -29.58 -0.05
N LYS A 50 -3.40 -29.24 -0.36
CA LYS A 50 -3.85 -28.99 -1.74
C LYS A 50 -3.09 -27.79 -2.33
N ILE A 51 -2.40 -27.99 -3.46
CA ILE A 51 -1.68 -26.94 -4.22
C ILE A 51 -2.61 -25.75 -4.55
N GLU A 52 -3.87 -26.04 -4.86
CA GLU A 52 -4.90 -25.05 -5.21
C GLU A 52 -5.11 -24.01 -4.10
N ILE A 53 -5.06 -24.44 -2.83
CA ILE A 53 -5.16 -23.54 -1.67
C ILE A 53 -3.94 -22.61 -1.60
N LEU A 54 -2.73 -23.15 -1.86
CA LEU A 54 -1.49 -22.37 -1.85
C LEU A 54 -1.47 -21.34 -2.99
N ILE A 55 -1.91 -21.72 -4.21
CA ILE A 55 -2.03 -20.80 -5.35
C ILE A 55 -3.06 -19.71 -5.06
N LYS A 56 -4.24 -20.05 -4.51
CA LYS A 56 -5.28 -19.07 -4.15
C LYS A 56 -4.76 -18.07 -3.11
N LYS A 57 -4.03 -18.53 -2.09
CA LYS A 57 -3.36 -17.66 -1.10
C LYS A 57 -2.30 -16.74 -1.74
N LYS A 58 -1.50 -17.24 -2.69
CA LYS A 58 -0.49 -16.43 -3.42
C LYS A 58 -1.14 -15.36 -4.30
N LYS A 59 -2.24 -15.65 -5.00
CA LYS A 59 -2.99 -14.65 -5.79
C LYS A 59 -3.58 -13.55 -4.90
N ASN A 60 -4.16 -13.91 -3.75
CA ASN A 60 -4.76 -12.94 -2.82
C ASN A 60 -3.73 -12.01 -2.16
N THR A 61 -2.56 -12.53 -1.78
CA THR A 61 -1.48 -11.69 -1.22
C THR A 61 -0.94 -10.68 -2.25
N LYS A 62 -0.76 -11.09 -3.51
CA LYS A 62 -0.40 -10.17 -4.61
C LYS A 62 -1.45 -9.06 -4.78
N LYS A 63 -2.75 -9.40 -4.80
CA LYS A 63 -3.85 -8.42 -4.89
C LYS A 63 -3.83 -7.43 -3.70
N LYS A 64 -3.64 -7.91 -2.46
CA LYS A 64 -3.53 -7.07 -1.25
C LYS A 64 -2.34 -6.10 -1.32
N LYS A 65 -1.16 -6.56 -1.76
CA LYS A 65 0.04 -5.70 -1.93
C LYS A 65 -0.21 -4.56 -2.95
N LYS A 66 -0.82 -4.85 -4.10
CA LYS A 66 -1.18 -3.82 -5.10
C LYS A 66 -2.15 -2.77 -4.54
N LYS A 67 -3.22 -3.19 -3.84
CA LYS A 67 -4.17 -2.27 -3.19
C LYS A 67 -3.49 -1.33 -2.19
N LYS A 68 -2.60 -1.85 -1.33
CA LYS A 68 -1.83 -1.04 -0.35
C LYS A 68 -0.94 0.01 -1.04
N LYS A 69 -0.27 -0.32 -2.15
CA LYS A 69 0.58 0.62 -2.91
C LYS A 69 -0.24 1.79 -3.49
N ASN A 70 -1.42 1.48 -4.05
CA ASN A 70 -2.31 2.51 -4.62
C ASN A 70 -2.89 3.45 -3.55
N LEU A 71 -3.29 2.92 -2.39
CA LEU A 71 -3.73 3.73 -1.24
C LEU A 71 -2.64 4.70 -0.76
N LYS A 72 -1.39 4.25 -0.65
CA LYS A 72 -0.25 5.13 -0.30
C LYS A 72 -0.07 6.26 -1.31
N LYS A 73 -0.17 5.97 -2.62
CA LYS A 73 -0.10 7.00 -3.69
C LYS A 73 -1.25 8.01 -3.59
N LYS A 74 -2.50 7.56 -3.42
CA LYS A 74 -3.68 8.45 -3.25
C LYS A 74 -3.54 9.38 -2.05
N LYS A 75 -3.11 8.87 -0.88
CA LYS A 75 -2.88 9.69 0.33
C LYS A 75 -1.83 10.78 0.11
N LYS A 76 -0.71 10.48 -0.59
CA LYS A 76 0.32 11.48 -0.93
C LYS A 76 -0.23 12.59 -1.84
N ASN A 77 -1.01 12.24 -2.86
CA ASN A 77 -1.61 13.22 -3.78
C ASN A 77 -2.62 14.14 -3.09
N LEU A 78 -3.46 13.60 -2.20
CA LEU A 78 -4.40 14.40 -1.40
C LEU A 78 -3.68 15.41 -0.50
N LYS A 79 -2.59 15.02 0.16
CA LYS A 79 -1.77 15.94 0.97
C LYS A 79 -1.20 17.09 0.13
N LYS A 80 -0.68 16.80 -1.07
CA LYS A 80 -0.18 17.82 -2.02
C LYS A 80 -1.30 18.79 -2.45
N LYS A 81 -2.49 18.30 -2.81
CA LYS A 81 -3.65 19.13 -3.18
C LYS A 81 -4.08 20.06 -2.02
N LYS A 82 -4.17 19.56 -0.79
CA LYS A 82 -4.50 20.38 0.40
C LYS A 82 -3.47 21.49 0.64
N LYS A 83 -2.16 21.21 0.52
CA LYS A 83 -1.09 22.22 0.64
C LYS A 83 -1.20 23.29 -0.46
N LYS A 84 -1.46 22.92 -1.72
CA LYS A 84 -1.66 23.87 -2.84
C LYS A 84 -2.86 24.80 -2.58
N LYS A 85 -4.02 24.25 -2.16
CA LYS A 85 -5.21 25.05 -1.81
C LYS A 85 -4.92 26.07 -0.68
N LYS A 86 -4.20 25.67 0.38
CA LYS A 86 -3.79 26.58 1.47
C LYS A 86 -2.91 27.74 0.96
N ARG A 87 -1.93 27.47 0.09
CA ARG A 87 -1.06 28.50 -0.52
C ARG A 87 -1.87 29.52 -1.35
N ILE A 88 -2.80 29.05 -2.17
CA ILE A 88 -3.66 29.92 -2.98
C ILE A 88 -4.53 30.83 -2.10
N LYS A 89 -5.16 30.28 -1.04
CA LYS A 89 -5.93 31.08 -0.08
C LYS A 89 -5.07 32.18 0.58
N LYS A 90 -3.83 31.87 0.99
CA LYS A 90 -2.89 32.86 1.55
C LYS A 90 -2.53 33.96 0.53
N LYS A 91 -2.21 33.59 -0.72
CA LYS A 91 -1.91 34.57 -1.80
C LYS A 91 -3.10 35.51 -2.06
N LYS A 92 -4.32 34.98 -2.17
CA LYS A 92 -5.54 35.78 -2.34
C LYS A 92 -5.73 36.77 -1.17
N LYS A 93 -5.61 36.31 0.08
CA LYS A 93 -5.68 37.19 1.28
C LYS A 93 -4.65 38.33 1.22
N ASN A 94 -3.39 38.02 0.88
CA ASN A 94 -2.35 39.04 0.77
C ASN A 94 -2.60 40.05 -0.35
N PHE A 95 -3.13 39.60 -1.49
CA PHE A 95 -3.50 40.48 -2.61
C PHE A 95 -4.59 41.49 -2.21
N PHE A 96 -5.66 41.04 -1.54
CA PHE A 96 -6.71 41.94 -1.06
C PHE A 96 -6.20 42.94 -0.01
N LYS A 97 -5.32 42.52 0.91
CA LYS A 97 -4.67 43.42 1.87
C LYS A 97 -3.86 44.53 1.16
N LYS A 98 -3.08 44.18 0.13
CA LYS A 98 -2.32 45.16 -0.68
C LYS A 98 -3.24 46.14 -1.40
N LYS A 99 -4.34 45.67 -2.03
CA LYS A 99 -5.33 46.54 -2.67
C LYS A 99 -5.99 47.53 -1.69
N LYS A 100 -6.38 47.07 -0.49
CA LYS A 100 -6.94 47.95 0.56
C LYS A 100 -5.95 49.04 0.98
N LYS A 101 -4.69 48.68 1.24
CA LYS A 101 -3.63 49.66 1.58
C LYS A 101 -3.42 50.71 0.47
N LYS A 102 -3.38 50.30 -0.80
CA LYS A 102 -3.28 51.22 -1.94
C LYS A 102 -4.48 52.19 -2.03
N LYS A 103 -5.70 51.71 -1.78
CA LYS A 103 -6.90 52.58 -1.74
C LYS A 103 -6.82 53.62 -0.62
N ILE A 104 -6.38 53.22 0.58
CA ILE A 104 -6.21 54.13 1.73
C ILE A 104 -5.14 55.20 1.42
N TYR A 105 -4.00 54.81 0.84
CA TYR A 105 -2.93 55.74 0.46
C TYR A 105 -3.39 56.78 -0.58
N LYS A 106 -4.11 56.35 -1.64
CA LYS A 106 -4.68 57.26 -2.64
C LYS A 106 -5.65 58.26 -2.03
N LYS A 107 -6.51 57.83 -1.09
CA LYS A 107 -7.42 58.73 -0.35
C LYS A 107 -6.66 59.79 0.46
N LYS A 108 -5.54 59.42 1.10
CA LYS A 108 -4.71 60.37 1.87
C LYS A 108 -4.00 61.41 0.98
N ILE A 109 -3.67 61.07 -0.26
CA ILE A 109 -3.02 62.01 -1.20
C ILE A 109 -4.05 62.94 -1.85
N GLY A 110 -5.22 62.42 -2.24
CA GLY A 110 -6.27 63.23 -2.88
C GLY A 110 -7.05 64.17 -1.94
N GLY A 111 -6.94 63.99 -0.62
CA GLY A 111 -7.50 64.90 0.38
C GLY A 111 -6.40 65.66 1.11
N GLY A 112 -5.62 66.45 0.37
CA GLY A 112 -4.36 67.06 0.83
C GLY A 112 -4.39 67.58 2.27
N LYS A 113 -3.32 67.34 3.03
CA LYS A 113 -2.93 68.29 4.07
C LYS A 113 -2.30 69.48 3.35
N ILE A 114 -3.12 70.46 2.98
CA ILE A 114 -2.64 71.82 2.72
C ILE A 114 -2.11 72.30 4.08
N LYS A 115 -0.79 72.39 4.22
CA LYS A 115 -0.17 73.18 5.29
C LYS A 115 -0.35 74.63 4.86
N GLU A 116 -1.30 75.33 5.49
CA GLU A 116 -1.43 76.78 5.45
C GLU A 116 -0.08 77.36 5.92
N LYS A 117 0.68 77.94 5.00
CA LYS A 117 1.86 78.73 5.36
C LYS A 117 1.35 80.12 5.72
N ASN A 118 1.16 80.38 7.01
CA ASN A 118 1.10 81.76 7.50
C ASN A 118 2.48 82.38 7.24
N LYS A 119 2.56 83.24 6.23
CA LYS A 119 3.61 84.24 6.10
C LYS A 119 3.09 85.49 6.82
N ASN A 120 3.62 85.74 8.01
CA ASN A 120 3.87 87.10 8.45
C ASN A 120 4.97 87.70 7.57
#